data_AF-A0A4R4R7D6-F1
#
_entry.id   AF-A0A4R4R7D6-F1
#
_cell.length_a   1.000
_cell.length_b   1.000
_cell.length_c   1.000
_cell.angle_alpha   90.00
_cell.angle_beta   90.00
_cell.angle_gamma   90.00
#
_symmetry.space_group_name_H-M   'P 1'
#
loop_
_entity.id
_entity.type
_entity.pdbx_description
1 polymer ?
#
loop_
_entity_poly.entity_id
_entity_poly.type
_entity_poly.pdbx_seq_one_letter_code
_entity_poly.pdbx_strand_id
1 'polypeptide(L)'
;MGATMTAGENADQGATPAAGSEPGGGAGGEAPEAGPGPRGPAAWHRFHYAVGVFLIAYGSTGLISAVLLWGDRQDEIEGYFGSVPATAVLVLVKVLELALVASAAAGVVLRRDVLLVPPTAGWMAGFAMLAVLDVFTARWGALLPHLLYLAAFVVLLFLSYGLSAKAQLAGAPEDGEGDPPGGGGRLTRTQGFALRAINRAAALTGPRPRPERAD
;
A
#
# COMPACT_ATOMS: atom_id res chain seq x y z
N MET A 1 -17.85 65.18 19.82
CA MET A 1 -17.73 65.31 21.29
C MET A 1 -18.82 64.44 21.93
N GLY A 2 -18.44 63.52 22.83
CA GLY A 2 -19.31 62.81 23.79
C GLY A 2 -20.22 61.72 23.19
N ALA A 3 -19.94 60.42 23.31
CA ALA A 3 -20.00 59.56 24.50
C ALA A 3 -21.44 59.20 24.92
N THR A 4 -21.84 57.95 24.71
CA THR A 4 -22.86 57.27 25.54
C THR A 4 -22.58 55.77 25.54
N MET A 5 -21.80 55.32 26.52
CA MET A 5 -21.84 53.96 27.08
C MET A 5 -22.48 54.10 28.47
N THR A 6 -23.44 53.23 28.80
CA THR A 6 -23.46 52.32 29.97
C THR A 6 -24.89 51.87 30.28
N ALA A 7 -25.18 50.61 29.97
CA ALA A 7 -26.12 49.76 30.72
C ALA A 7 -25.23 48.65 31.31
N GLY A 8 -25.35 48.19 32.55
CA GLY A 8 -26.35 48.34 33.59
C GLY A 8 -26.00 47.20 34.54
N GLU A 9 -25.62 47.56 35.77
CA GLU A 9 -24.93 46.74 36.75
C GLU A 9 -25.86 45.73 37.44
N ASN A 10 -25.23 44.64 37.92
CA ASN A 10 -25.79 43.48 38.61
C ASN A 10 -26.58 43.82 39.89
N ALA A 11 -27.57 42.99 40.21
CA ALA A 11 -28.00 42.77 41.59
C ALA A 11 -28.21 41.26 41.82
N ASP A 12 -27.18 40.65 42.37
CA ASP A 12 -27.18 39.35 43.04
C ASP A 12 -27.57 39.58 44.52
N GLN A 13 -28.48 38.75 45.06
CA GLN A 13 -28.44 38.23 46.43
C GLN A 13 -29.71 37.47 46.82
N GLY A 14 -29.52 36.23 47.28
CA GLY A 14 -30.50 35.43 48.01
C GLY A 14 -29.99 34.03 48.33
N ALA A 15 -29.08 33.92 49.29
CA ALA A 15 -28.42 32.69 49.73
C ALA A 15 -29.30 31.76 50.62
N THR A 16 -29.17 30.45 50.34
CA THR A 16 -29.18 29.16 51.09
C THR A 16 -29.47 29.11 52.63
N PRO A 17 -29.92 27.95 53.24
CA PRO A 17 -29.27 26.62 53.14
C PRO A 17 -30.12 25.30 53.25
N ALA A 18 -29.50 24.24 52.71
CA ALA A 18 -29.38 22.83 53.17
C ALA A 18 -30.60 21.90 53.41
N ALA A 19 -30.62 20.75 52.71
CA ALA A 19 -30.23 19.43 53.27
C ALA A 19 -30.67 18.28 52.33
N GLY A 20 -29.74 17.38 51.96
CA GLY A 20 -30.05 16.17 51.21
C GLY A 20 -28.86 15.60 50.45
N SER A 21 -27.91 15.03 51.18
CA SER A 21 -26.78 14.24 50.68
C SER A 21 -27.25 12.96 49.96
N GLU A 22 -26.63 12.58 48.84
CA GLU A 22 -25.89 11.32 48.69
C GLU A 22 -25.05 11.28 47.39
N PRO A 23 -23.96 10.47 47.35
CA PRO A 23 -22.75 10.78 46.60
C PRO A 23 -22.37 9.75 45.52
N GLY A 24 -21.52 10.19 44.58
CA GLY A 24 -20.73 9.33 43.69
C GLY A 24 -21.08 9.58 42.23
N GLY A 25 -20.18 10.01 41.35
CA GLY A 25 -18.72 10.03 41.40
C GLY A 25 -18.25 9.78 39.97
N GLY A 26 -17.33 10.60 39.47
CA GLY A 26 -16.64 10.34 38.21
C GLY A 26 -16.94 11.34 37.10
N ALA A 27 -16.23 12.46 37.14
CA ALA A 27 -15.89 13.21 35.95
C ALA A 27 -15.15 12.30 34.96
N GLY A 28 -15.52 12.38 33.69
CA GLY A 28 -14.81 11.74 32.59
C GLY A 28 -15.52 12.12 31.30
N GLY A 29 -15.04 13.20 30.66
CA GLY A 29 -15.58 13.64 29.38
C GLY A 29 -15.61 12.50 28.37
N GLU A 30 -16.72 12.41 27.64
CA GLU A 30 -16.84 11.56 26.46
C GLU A 30 -15.76 11.98 25.44
N ALA A 31 -14.62 11.29 25.50
CA ALA A 31 -13.72 11.21 24.37
C ALA A 31 -14.47 10.46 23.26
N PRO A 32 -14.47 10.96 22.01
CA PRO A 32 -15.13 10.23 20.93
C PRO A 32 -14.47 8.85 20.81
N GLU A 33 -15.30 7.80 20.83
CA GLU A 33 -14.89 6.44 20.50
C GLU A 33 -14.10 6.48 19.18
N ALA A 34 -12.78 6.30 19.30
CA ALA A 34 -11.97 5.92 18.17
C ALA A 34 -12.40 4.50 17.80
N GLY A 35 -13.43 4.41 16.94
CA GLY A 35 -13.79 3.17 16.28
C GLY A 35 -12.55 2.54 15.64
N PRO A 36 -12.54 1.23 15.38
CA PRO A 36 -11.43 0.60 14.69
C PRO A 36 -11.29 1.28 13.33
N GLY A 37 -10.35 2.21 13.24
CA GLY A 37 -10.01 2.89 12.00
C GLY A 37 -9.70 1.83 10.95
N PRO A 38 -9.95 2.10 9.66
CA PRO A 38 -9.51 1.20 8.62
C PRO A 38 -8.04 0.89 8.87
N ARG A 39 -7.67 -0.40 8.97
CA ARG A 39 -6.26 -0.78 8.86
C ARG A 39 -5.79 -0.32 7.48
N GLY A 40 -5.22 0.87 7.42
CA GLY A 40 -4.58 1.45 6.26
C GLY A 40 -3.67 2.57 6.73
N PRO A 41 -2.53 2.84 6.07
CA PRO A 41 -1.90 2.17 4.93
C PRO A 41 -0.45 1.73 5.26
N ALA A 42 -0.19 0.43 5.42
CA ALA A 42 1.17 -0.09 5.49
C ALA A 42 1.72 -0.51 4.10
N ALA A 43 1.36 0.21 3.02
CA ALA A 43 1.67 -0.23 1.66
C ALA A 43 2.68 0.65 0.91
N TRP A 44 3.02 1.85 1.42
CA TRP A 44 3.87 2.79 0.69
C TRP A 44 5.24 2.96 1.35
N HIS A 45 6.19 2.13 0.96
CA HIS A 45 7.59 2.29 1.33
C HIS A 45 8.30 3.35 0.46
N ARG A 46 9.29 4.08 1.00
CA ARG A 46 10.08 5.10 0.29
C ARG A 46 10.67 4.64 -1.05
N PHE A 47 10.92 3.35 -1.18
CA PHE A 47 11.43 2.75 -2.42
C PHE A 47 10.44 2.83 -3.60
N HIS A 48 9.13 2.88 -3.34
CA HIS A 48 8.12 3.05 -4.40
C HIS A 48 8.24 4.39 -5.12
N TYR A 49 8.79 5.43 -4.48
CA TYR A 49 9.10 6.68 -5.17
C TYR A 49 10.21 6.49 -6.19
N ALA A 50 11.29 5.78 -5.85
CA ALA A 50 12.39 5.53 -6.77
C ALA A 50 11.91 4.72 -7.99
N VAL A 51 11.13 3.65 -7.74
CA VAL A 51 10.54 2.83 -8.81
C VAL A 51 9.58 3.65 -9.67
N GLY A 52 8.66 4.38 -9.04
CA GLY A 52 7.69 5.21 -9.75
C GLY A 52 8.33 6.31 -10.59
N VAL A 53 9.31 7.04 -10.03
CA VAL A 53 10.07 8.06 -10.77
C VAL A 53 10.85 7.46 -11.92
N PHE A 54 11.49 6.30 -11.71
CA PHE A 54 12.16 5.58 -12.79
C PHE A 54 11.19 5.22 -13.93
N LEU A 55 10.02 4.64 -13.61
CA LEU A 55 9.02 4.26 -14.62
C LEU A 55 8.52 5.48 -15.41
N ILE A 56 8.28 6.60 -14.73
CA ILE A 56 7.86 7.85 -15.35
C ILE A 56 8.97 8.38 -16.26
N ALA A 57 10.21 8.47 -15.78
CA ALA A 57 11.33 8.98 -16.55
C ALA A 57 11.63 8.09 -17.76
N TYR A 58 11.66 6.76 -17.57
CA TYR A 58 11.86 5.78 -18.62
C TYR A 58 10.77 5.90 -19.70
N GLY A 59 9.50 5.85 -19.32
CA GLY A 59 8.40 5.92 -20.27
C GLY A 59 8.30 7.28 -20.96
N SER A 60 8.53 8.38 -20.24
CA SER A 60 8.56 9.73 -20.84
C SER A 60 9.69 9.88 -21.85
N THR A 61 10.88 9.33 -21.55
CA THR A 61 11.99 9.31 -22.50
C THR A 61 11.64 8.49 -23.74
N GLY A 62 10.95 7.35 -23.58
CA GLY A 62 10.44 6.55 -24.69
C GLY A 62 9.44 7.30 -25.58
N LEU A 63 8.50 8.03 -24.96
CA LEU A 63 7.53 8.86 -25.67
C LEU A 63 8.20 10.02 -26.43
N ILE A 64 9.12 10.75 -25.77
CA ILE A 64 9.87 11.84 -26.41
C ILE A 64 10.71 11.29 -27.58
N SER A 65 11.42 10.18 -27.36
CA SER A 65 12.22 9.55 -28.41
C SER A 65 11.37 9.09 -29.58
N ALA A 66 10.15 8.61 -29.33
CA ALA A 66 9.23 8.23 -30.40
C ALA A 66 8.81 9.43 -31.25
N VAL A 67 8.57 10.60 -30.65
CA VAL A 67 8.26 11.83 -31.40
C VAL A 67 9.46 12.29 -32.21
N LEU A 68 10.66 12.25 -31.63
CA LEU A 68 11.89 12.71 -32.29
C LEU A 68 12.37 11.77 -33.41
N LEU A 69 12.18 10.46 -33.22
CA LEU A 69 12.68 9.40 -34.11
C LEU A 69 11.52 8.64 -34.76
N TRP A 70 10.43 9.33 -35.08
CA TRP A 70 9.20 8.70 -35.55
C TRP A 70 9.41 7.85 -36.81
N GLY A 71 10.21 8.34 -37.77
CA GLY A 71 10.55 7.62 -39.00
C GLY A 71 11.27 6.31 -38.72
N ASP A 72 12.36 6.34 -37.94
CA ASP A 72 13.10 5.14 -37.54
C ASP A 72 12.20 4.09 -36.86
N ARG A 73 11.21 4.56 -36.09
CA ARG A 73 10.23 3.68 -35.44
C ARG A 73 9.23 3.09 -36.42
N GLN A 74 8.84 3.81 -37.46
CA GLN A 74 8.01 3.27 -38.54
C GLN A 74 8.76 2.18 -39.28
N ASP A 75 9.99 2.44 -39.69
CA ASP A 75 10.85 1.47 -40.37
C ASP A 75 11.06 0.21 -39.52
N GLU A 76 11.24 0.39 -38.20
CA GLU A 76 11.35 -0.72 -37.25
C GLU A 76 10.08 -1.59 -37.21
N ILE A 77 8.88 -0.99 -37.16
CA ILE A 77 7.60 -1.72 -37.16
C ILE A 77 7.38 -2.44 -38.50
N GLU A 78 7.69 -1.79 -39.63
CA GLU A 78 7.61 -2.43 -40.95
C GLU A 78 8.55 -3.64 -41.04
N GLY A 79 9.74 -3.55 -40.43
CA GLY A 79 10.67 -4.67 -40.33
C GLY A 79 10.11 -5.89 -39.57
N TYR A 80 9.22 -5.68 -38.58
CA TYR A 80 8.61 -6.77 -37.82
C TYR A 80 7.30 -7.30 -38.44
N PHE A 81 6.48 -6.41 -39.00
CA PHE A 81 5.11 -6.74 -39.40
C PHE A 81 4.84 -6.67 -40.91
N GLY A 82 5.82 -6.26 -41.71
CA GLY A 82 5.69 -6.14 -43.16
C GLY A 82 4.63 -5.11 -43.56
N SER A 83 3.55 -5.57 -44.19
CA SER A 83 2.51 -4.72 -44.81
C SER A 83 1.44 -4.17 -43.85
N VAL A 84 1.57 -4.42 -42.54
CA VAL A 84 0.65 -3.87 -41.54
C VAL A 84 0.82 -2.34 -41.49
N PRO A 85 -0.25 -1.54 -41.33
CA PRO A 85 -0.15 -0.09 -41.24
C PRO A 85 0.67 0.35 -40.02
N ALA A 86 1.98 0.54 -40.24
CA ALA A 86 2.97 0.78 -39.18
C ALA A 86 2.61 1.98 -38.30
N THR A 87 2.11 3.06 -38.91
CA THR A 87 1.61 4.25 -38.21
C THR A 87 0.49 3.92 -37.22
N ALA A 88 -0.48 3.10 -37.62
CA ALA A 88 -1.61 2.76 -36.75
C ALA A 88 -1.15 1.91 -35.56
N VAL A 89 -0.26 0.95 -35.81
CA VAL A 89 0.35 0.12 -34.75
C VAL A 89 1.16 0.99 -33.79
N LEU A 90 2.01 1.88 -34.31
CA LEU A 90 2.79 2.81 -33.48
C LEU A 90 1.90 3.69 -32.61
N VAL A 91 0.86 4.30 -33.17
CA VAL A 91 -0.07 5.12 -32.40
C VAL A 91 -0.71 4.30 -31.28
N LEU A 92 -1.17 3.08 -31.57
CA LEU A 92 -1.73 2.19 -30.55
C LEU A 92 -0.72 1.89 -29.43
N VAL A 93 0.52 1.53 -29.78
CA VAL A 93 1.59 1.27 -28.82
C VAL A 93 1.86 2.52 -27.96
N LYS A 94 1.88 3.71 -28.55
CA LYS A 94 2.14 4.95 -27.80
C LYS A 94 0.98 5.37 -26.90
N VAL A 95 -0.26 5.08 -27.29
CA VAL A 95 -1.41 5.22 -26.39
C VAL A 95 -1.28 4.29 -25.18
N LEU A 96 -0.86 3.04 -25.39
CA LEU A 96 -0.61 2.10 -24.30
C LEU A 96 0.55 2.58 -23.40
N GLU A 97 1.69 2.96 -23.98
CA GLU A 97 2.83 3.51 -23.22
C GLU A 97 2.43 4.74 -22.39
N LEU A 98 1.66 5.65 -22.97
CA LEU A 98 1.14 6.83 -22.26
C LEU A 98 0.24 6.42 -21.10
N ALA A 99 -0.63 5.43 -21.28
CA ALA A 99 -1.46 4.90 -20.20
C ALA A 99 -0.62 4.26 -19.07
N LEU A 100 0.47 3.56 -19.41
CA LEU A 100 1.40 3.02 -18.41
C LEU A 100 2.10 4.14 -17.62
N VAL A 101 2.59 5.18 -18.30
CA VAL A 101 3.21 6.35 -17.66
C VAL A 101 2.21 7.07 -16.76
N ALA A 102 0.98 7.27 -17.23
CA ALA A 102 -0.09 7.88 -16.45
C ALA A 102 -0.44 7.03 -15.20
N SER A 103 -0.49 5.70 -15.32
CA SER A 103 -0.69 4.81 -14.18
C SER A 103 0.46 4.90 -13.18
N ALA A 104 1.71 4.96 -13.64
CA ALA A 104 2.86 5.13 -12.76
C ALA A 104 2.81 6.48 -12.01
N ALA A 105 2.49 7.57 -12.71
CA ALA A 105 2.31 8.89 -12.13
C ALA A 105 1.17 8.90 -11.10
N ALA A 106 0.01 8.30 -11.44
CA ALA A 106 -1.11 8.15 -10.51
C ALA A 106 -0.70 7.33 -9.27
N GLY A 107 0.06 6.25 -9.44
CA GLY A 107 0.59 5.47 -8.33
C GLY A 107 1.44 6.28 -7.38
N VAL A 108 2.36 7.10 -7.91
CA VAL A 108 3.22 8.00 -7.11
C VAL A 108 2.42 9.09 -6.40
N VAL A 109 1.52 9.78 -7.10
CA VAL A 109 0.73 10.90 -6.56
C VAL A 109 -0.25 10.40 -5.50
N LEU A 110 -0.96 9.31 -5.78
CA LEU A 110 -1.97 8.73 -4.88
C LEU A 110 -1.35 7.83 -3.81
N ARG A 111 -0.04 7.57 -3.87
CA ARG A 111 0.71 6.69 -2.97
C ARG A 111 0.08 5.29 -2.87
N ARG A 112 -0.34 4.75 -4.01
CA ARG A 112 -0.94 3.41 -4.13
C ARG A 112 -0.01 2.49 -4.91
N ASP A 113 0.59 1.54 -4.22
CA ASP A 113 1.51 0.53 -4.75
C ASP A 113 0.87 -0.35 -5.83
N VAL A 114 -0.42 -0.68 -5.68
CA VAL A 114 -1.18 -1.46 -6.67
C VAL A 114 -1.21 -0.80 -8.06
N LEU A 115 -1.09 0.54 -8.14
CA LEU A 115 -1.08 1.28 -9.42
C LEU A 115 0.29 1.24 -10.13
N LEU A 116 1.33 0.73 -9.47
CA LEU A 116 2.65 0.46 -10.09
C LEU A 116 2.71 -0.93 -10.74
N VAL A 117 1.73 -1.80 -10.49
CA VAL A 117 1.66 -3.13 -11.12
C VAL A 117 1.37 -3.04 -12.62
N PRO A 118 0.37 -2.28 -13.11
CA PRO A 118 0.13 -2.15 -14.54
C PRO A 118 1.36 -1.67 -15.34
N PRO A 119 2.08 -0.58 -14.96
CA PRO A 119 3.25 -0.15 -15.71
C PRO A 119 4.37 -1.19 -15.67
N THR A 120 4.70 -1.77 -14.52
CA THR A 120 5.77 -2.78 -14.43
C THR A 120 5.46 -4.01 -15.28
N ALA A 121 4.25 -4.58 -15.15
CA ALA A 121 3.81 -5.72 -15.94
C ALA A 121 3.70 -5.40 -17.44
N GLY A 122 3.20 -4.21 -17.78
CA GLY A 122 3.06 -3.75 -19.17
C GLY A 122 4.40 -3.65 -19.88
N TRP A 123 5.41 -3.05 -19.24
CA TRP A 123 6.76 -3.00 -19.80
C TRP A 123 7.39 -4.39 -19.96
N MET A 124 7.22 -5.28 -18.97
CA MET A 124 7.67 -6.67 -19.08
C MET A 124 7.02 -7.40 -20.26
N ALA A 125 5.70 -7.26 -20.44
CA ALA A 125 4.99 -7.85 -21.56
C ALA A 125 5.51 -7.32 -22.91
N GLY A 126 5.80 -6.01 -23.00
CA GLY A 126 6.42 -5.40 -24.17
C GLY A 126 7.77 -6.02 -24.53
N PHE A 127 8.71 -6.11 -23.57
CA PHE A 127 10.02 -6.71 -23.83
C PHE A 127 9.95 -8.21 -24.12
N ALA A 128 9.06 -8.94 -23.44
CA ALA A 128 8.84 -10.35 -23.72
C ALA A 128 8.35 -10.56 -25.16
N MET A 129 7.40 -9.74 -25.60
CA MET A 129 6.90 -9.77 -26.98
C MET A 129 8.01 -9.45 -27.99
N LEU A 130 8.81 -8.41 -27.75
CA LEU A 130 9.94 -8.05 -28.63
C LEU A 130 11.01 -9.14 -28.68
N ALA A 131 11.35 -9.78 -27.55
CA ALA A 131 12.28 -10.90 -27.51
C ALA A 131 11.77 -12.09 -28.34
N VAL A 132 10.47 -12.39 -28.26
CA VAL A 132 9.85 -13.43 -29.09
C VAL A 132 9.94 -13.07 -30.58
N LEU A 133 9.63 -11.82 -30.94
CA LEU A 133 9.75 -11.33 -32.32
C LEU A 133 11.19 -11.39 -32.84
N ASP A 134 12.18 -11.06 -32.03
CA ASP A 134 13.59 -11.11 -32.42
C ASP A 134 14.05 -12.55 -32.74
N VAL A 135 13.56 -13.54 -31.99
CA VAL A 135 13.84 -14.95 -32.29
C VAL A 135 13.24 -15.34 -33.64
N PHE A 136 11.98 -14.97 -33.90
CA PHE A 136 11.31 -15.29 -35.16
C PHE A 136 11.87 -14.54 -36.37
N THR A 137 12.40 -13.34 -36.16
CA THR A 137 13.03 -12.51 -37.21
C THR A 137 14.55 -12.69 -37.29
N ALA A 138 15.12 -13.61 -36.51
CA ALA A 138 16.56 -13.88 -36.41
C ALA A 138 17.44 -12.65 -36.08
N ARG A 139 16.89 -11.68 -35.34
CA ARG A 139 17.56 -10.43 -34.93
C ARG A 139 18.32 -10.61 -33.61
N TRP A 140 19.32 -11.50 -33.59
CA TRP A 140 20.10 -11.83 -32.40
C TRP A 140 20.76 -10.62 -31.72
N GLY A 141 21.12 -9.58 -32.48
CA GLY A 141 21.66 -8.33 -31.94
C GLY A 141 20.65 -7.52 -31.12
N ALA A 142 19.37 -7.61 -31.43
CA ALA A 142 18.29 -6.94 -30.69
C ALA A 142 17.79 -7.80 -29.51
N LEU A 143 17.92 -9.12 -29.61
CA LEU A 143 17.46 -10.06 -28.59
C LEU A 143 18.11 -9.81 -27.22
N LEU A 144 19.45 -9.66 -27.20
CA LEU A 144 20.18 -9.47 -25.95
C LEU A 144 19.73 -8.20 -25.20
N PRO A 145 19.65 -7.01 -25.84
CA PRO A 145 19.04 -5.82 -25.23
C PRO A 145 17.65 -6.09 -24.64
N HIS A 146 16.73 -6.72 -25.39
CA HIS A 146 15.38 -6.97 -24.90
C HIS A 146 15.34 -7.90 -23.68
N LEU A 147 16.19 -8.94 -23.66
CA LEU A 147 16.31 -9.82 -22.49
C LEU A 147 16.89 -9.10 -21.27
N LEU A 148 17.88 -8.21 -21.46
CA LEU A 148 18.43 -7.41 -20.37
C LEU A 148 17.40 -6.43 -19.79
N TYR A 149 16.62 -5.77 -20.65
CA TYR A 149 15.53 -4.92 -20.19
C TYR A 149 14.46 -5.73 -19.46
N LEU A 150 14.04 -6.87 -20.01
CA LEU A 150 13.09 -7.76 -19.34
C LEU A 150 13.58 -8.16 -17.95
N ALA A 151 14.84 -8.58 -17.83
CA ALA A 151 15.45 -8.93 -16.55
C ALA A 151 15.47 -7.75 -15.57
N ALA A 152 15.83 -6.55 -16.04
CA ALA A 152 15.81 -5.34 -15.22
C ALA A 152 14.41 -5.03 -14.67
N PHE A 153 13.37 -5.17 -15.50
CA PHE A 153 11.99 -4.95 -15.08
C PHE A 153 11.47 -6.04 -14.14
N VAL A 154 11.88 -7.29 -14.31
CA VAL A 154 11.63 -8.37 -13.34
C VAL A 154 12.24 -8.03 -11.98
N VAL A 155 13.51 -7.59 -11.96
CA VAL A 155 14.17 -7.16 -10.72
C VAL A 155 13.44 -5.97 -10.10
N LEU A 156 13.00 -5.00 -10.91
CA LEU A 156 12.22 -3.85 -10.43
C LEU A 156 10.89 -4.28 -9.79
N LEU A 157 10.19 -5.25 -10.39
CA LEU A 157 8.97 -5.83 -9.83
C LEU A 157 9.24 -6.50 -8.48
N PHE A 158 10.30 -7.31 -8.40
CA PHE A 158 10.74 -7.92 -7.14
C PHE A 158 11.12 -6.89 -6.09
N LEU A 159 11.78 -5.79 -6.45
CA LEU A 159 12.13 -4.74 -5.50
C LEU A 159 10.89 -3.95 -5.05
N SER A 160 9.93 -3.72 -5.95
CA SER A 160 8.68 -3.04 -5.61
C SER A 160 7.79 -3.90 -4.70
N TYR A 161 7.73 -5.21 -4.90
CA TYR A 161 6.78 -6.09 -4.19
C TYR A 161 7.43 -6.98 -3.12
N GLY A 162 8.60 -7.55 -3.40
CA GLY A 162 9.32 -8.48 -2.53
C GLY A 162 9.95 -7.83 -1.30
N LEU A 163 10.42 -6.59 -1.40
CA LEU A 163 10.84 -5.82 -0.21
C LEU A 163 9.65 -5.37 0.64
N SER A 164 8.50 -5.11 0.01
CA SER A 164 7.24 -4.82 0.73
C SER A 164 6.77 -6.03 1.54
N ALA A 165 6.89 -7.25 1.00
CA ALA A 165 6.56 -8.50 1.72
C ALA A 165 7.49 -8.77 2.92
N LYS A 166 8.80 -8.55 2.79
CA LYS A 166 9.74 -8.69 3.93
C LYS A 166 9.54 -7.61 5.00
N ALA A 167 9.20 -6.38 4.61
CA ALA A 167 8.86 -5.32 5.56
C ALA A 167 7.54 -5.60 6.29
N GLN A 168 6.57 -6.25 5.64
CA GLN A 168 5.34 -6.72 6.29
C GLN A 168 5.57 -7.90 7.24
N LEU A 169 6.53 -8.79 6.94
CA LEU A 169 6.94 -9.88 7.82
C LEU A 169 7.80 -9.40 9.00
N ALA A 170 8.64 -8.39 8.81
CA ALA A 170 9.49 -7.80 9.86
C ALA A 170 8.78 -6.70 10.68
N GLY A 171 7.67 -6.17 10.17
CA GLY A 171 6.78 -5.24 10.86
C GLY A 171 5.55 -5.94 11.46
N ALA A 172 5.43 -7.26 11.32
CA ALA A 172 4.62 -8.03 12.24
C ALA A 172 5.22 -7.80 13.64
N PRO A 173 4.45 -7.36 14.64
CA PRO A 173 4.98 -7.30 15.99
C PRO A 173 5.57 -8.67 16.29
N GLU A 174 6.84 -8.70 16.70
CA GLU A 174 7.30 -9.84 17.48
C GLU A 174 6.30 -9.93 18.63
N ASP A 175 5.51 -11.00 18.64
CA ASP A 175 4.69 -11.38 19.78
C ASP A 175 5.68 -11.57 20.93
N GLY A 176 5.98 -10.47 21.61
CA GLY A 176 6.58 -10.47 22.91
C GLY A 176 5.65 -11.27 23.80
N GLU A 177 6.10 -12.46 24.16
CA GLU A 177 5.82 -13.17 25.39
C GLU A 177 4.71 -12.52 26.25
N GLY A 178 3.44 -12.87 26.00
CA GLY A 178 2.35 -12.61 26.94
C GLY A 178 1.08 -11.92 26.44
N ASP A 179 0.43 -12.40 25.38
CA ASP A 179 -1.04 -12.54 25.30
C ASP A 179 -1.40 -13.32 24.02
N PRO A 180 -2.30 -14.33 24.02
CA PRO A 180 -2.60 -15.07 22.80
C PRO A 180 -3.40 -14.21 21.80
N PRO A 181 -2.98 -14.15 20.52
CA PRO A 181 -3.66 -13.38 19.47
C PRO A 181 -4.87 -14.17 18.95
N GLY A 182 -6.04 -13.90 19.51
CA GLY A 182 -7.31 -14.50 19.09
C GLY A 182 -7.94 -13.83 17.87
N GLY A 183 -7.23 -13.72 16.75
CA GLY A 183 -7.77 -13.25 15.48
C GLY A 183 -8.16 -14.42 14.57
N GLY A 184 -9.34 -14.99 14.76
CA GLY A 184 -9.82 -16.09 13.91
C GLY A 184 -11.33 -16.14 13.81
N GLY A 185 -11.84 -15.64 12.68
CA GLY A 185 -13.20 -15.75 12.11
C GLY A 185 -14.34 -16.17 13.02
N ARG A 186 -15.29 -15.26 13.28
CA ARG A 186 -16.67 -15.48 13.78
C ARG A 186 -16.99 -16.94 14.16
N LEU A 187 -16.37 -17.42 15.22
CA LEU A 187 -16.78 -18.65 15.88
C LEU A 187 -18.06 -18.27 16.62
N THR A 188 -19.16 -18.92 16.26
CA THR A 188 -20.48 -18.68 16.86
C THR A 188 -20.36 -18.68 18.39
N ARG A 189 -21.13 -17.85 19.10
CA ARG A 189 -20.99 -17.60 20.57
C ARG A 189 -20.70 -18.86 21.41
N THR A 190 -21.23 -20.00 20.99
CA THR A 190 -21.03 -21.33 21.57
C THR A 190 -19.61 -21.89 21.41
N GLN A 191 -18.96 -21.71 20.27
CA GLN A 191 -17.58 -22.17 20.01
C GLN A 191 -16.55 -21.36 20.81
N GLY A 192 -16.82 -20.06 21.02
CA GLY A 192 -16.01 -19.22 21.89
C GLY A 192 -16.05 -19.67 23.36
N PHE A 193 -17.18 -20.24 23.82
CA PHE A 193 -17.29 -20.77 25.17
C PHE A 193 -16.51 -22.08 25.32
N ALA A 194 -16.57 -22.97 24.32
CA ALA A 194 -15.83 -24.23 24.34
C ALA A 194 -14.30 -24.03 24.39
N LEU A 195 -13.78 -23.08 23.60
CA LEU A 195 -12.35 -22.76 23.61
C LEU A 195 -11.89 -22.14 24.94
N ARG A 196 -12.73 -21.30 25.56
CA ARG A 196 -12.45 -20.75 26.91
C ARG A 196 -12.47 -21.82 27.99
N ALA A 197 -13.35 -22.82 27.88
CA ALA A 197 -13.39 -23.95 28.80
C ALA A 197 -12.14 -24.83 28.68
N ILE A 198 -11.67 -25.09 27.45
CA ILE A 198 -10.47 -25.89 27.18
C ILE A 198 -9.21 -25.17 27.67
N ASN A 199 -9.05 -23.87 27.40
CA ASN A 199 -7.89 -23.11 27.89
C ASN A 199 -7.86 -23.00 29.42
N ARG A 200 -9.03 -22.89 30.07
CA ARG A 200 -9.10 -22.91 31.53
C ARG A 200 -8.74 -24.29 32.11
N ALA A 201 -9.13 -25.38 31.46
CA ALA A 201 -8.75 -26.73 31.88
C ALA A 201 -7.25 -27.00 31.67
N ALA A 202 -6.66 -26.52 30.58
CA ALA A 202 -5.23 -26.63 30.31
C ALA A 202 -4.38 -25.88 31.35
N ALA A 203 -4.82 -24.69 31.77
CA ALA A 203 -4.15 -23.90 32.82
C ALA A 203 -4.15 -24.60 34.20
N LEU A 204 -5.16 -25.42 34.49
CA LEU A 204 -5.26 -26.18 35.73
C LEU A 204 -4.44 -27.47 35.73
N THR A 205 -4.03 -27.94 34.55
CA THR A 205 -3.20 -29.16 34.39
C THR A 205 -1.71 -28.84 34.21
N GLY A 206 -1.31 -27.56 34.31
CA GLY A 206 0.07 -27.13 34.22
C GLY A 206 0.95 -27.68 35.38
N PRO A 207 2.28 -27.85 35.17
CA PRO A 207 3.16 -28.49 36.14
C PRO A 207 3.18 -27.73 37.47
N ARG A 208 2.81 -28.41 38.57
CA ARG A 208 2.91 -27.85 39.93
C ARG A 208 4.37 -27.48 40.22
N PRO A 209 4.67 -26.27 40.71
CA PRO A 209 6.00 -25.93 41.18
C PRO A 209 6.39 -26.86 42.33
N ARG A 210 7.56 -27.50 42.19
CA ARG A 210 8.12 -28.42 43.17
C ARG A 210 8.60 -27.58 44.36
N PRO A 211 8.25 -27.93 45.62
CA PRO A 211 8.71 -27.17 46.77
C PRO A 211 10.24 -27.23 46.85
N GLU A 212 10.88 -26.06 46.89
CA GLU A 212 12.30 -25.94 47.18
C GLU A 212 12.58 -26.47 48.59
N ARG A 213 13.57 -27.35 48.69
CA ARG A 213 14.03 -27.92 49.94
C ARG A 213 14.88 -26.85 50.60
N ALA A 214 14.42 -26.34 51.75
CA ALA A 214 15.25 -25.48 52.59
C ALA A 214 16.37 -26.32 53.21
N ASP A 215 17.61 -25.85 53.06
CA ASP A 215 18.81 -26.39 53.71
C ASP A 215 18.82 -26.07 55.22
#